data_AF-A0A2I0ILG3-F1
#
_entry.id   AF-A0A2I0ILG3-F1
#
_cell.length_a   1.000
_cell.length_b   1.000
_cell.length_c   1.000
_cell.angle_alpha   90.00
_cell.angle_beta   90.00
_cell.angle_gamma   90.00
#
_symmetry.space_group_name_H-M   'P 1'
#
loop_
_entity.id
_entity.type
_entity.pdbx_description
1 polymer ?
#
loop_
_entity_poly.entity_id
_entity_poly.type
_entity_poly.pdbx_seq_one_letter_code
_entity_poly.pdbx_strand_id
1 'polypeptide(L)'
;MRKVMHVGPETCSVVSKLLTEEEREAWGVEPYDLEDAHGHCKALVRRGIVRVADIKFPLPYRPKSFNLVMVSDALDYLSPRYLNKTLPDLARVASDGVIVFAGSPGQQRAKVAELSKFGRPAKMRSRSWWGKYFMQMNSEENEAVAKKFEQASSKMTFQPSCQIFHLKPYH
;
A
#
# COMPACT_ATOMS: atom_id res chain seq x y z
N MET A 1 12.58 12.32 -12.12
CA MET A 1 12.26 10.92 -11.82
C MET A 1 11.30 10.87 -10.63
N ARG A 2 10.21 10.12 -10.72
CA ARG A 2 9.23 9.96 -9.63
C ARG A 2 9.61 8.77 -8.75
N LYS A 3 9.69 8.99 -7.45
CA LYS A 3 10.02 7.95 -6.46
C LYS A 3 8.75 7.30 -5.92
N VAL A 4 8.57 6.01 -6.15
CA VAL A 4 7.39 5.26 -5.74
C VAL A 4 7.78 4.17 -4.75
N MET A 5 7.09 4.09 -3.62
CA MET A 5 7.22 2.97 -2.68
C MET A 5 5.95 2.13 -2.71
N HIS A 6 6.09 0.81 -2.85
CA HIS A 6 5.00 -0.13 -2.64
C HIS A 6 5.12 -0.80 -1.27
N VAL A 7 4.00 -1.02 -0.59
CA VAL A 7 3.91 -1.68 0.71
C VAL A 7 2.79 -2.72 0.68
N GLY A 8 3.09 -3.96 1.02
CA GLY A 8 2.08 -5.02 1.10
C GLY A 8 2.53 -6.32 0.43
N PRO A 9 1.64 -7.33 0.31
CA PRO A 9 1.97 -8.57 -0.36
C PRO A 9 2.30 -8.30 -1.83
N GLU A 10 3.05 -9.22 -2.43
CA GLU A 10 3.48 -9.12 -3.83
C GLU A 10 4.35 -7.89 -4.14
N THR A 11 4.97 -7.27 -3.12
CA THR A 11 5.80 -6.07 -3.29
C THR A 11 6.90 -6.27 -4.31
N CYS A 12 7.58 -7.41 -4.27
CA CYS A 12 8.62 -7.73 -5.25
C CYS A 12 8.09 -7.74 -6.70
N SER A 13 6.89 -8.25 -6.93
CA SER A 13 6.26 -8.30 -8.26
C SER A 13 5.91 -6.89 -8.76
N VAL A 14 5.27 -6.08 -7.89
CA VAL A 14 4.90 -4.71 -8.22
C VAL A 14 6.13 -3.84 -8.49
N VAL A 15 7.14 -3.90 -7.62
CA VAL A 15 8.39 -3.14 -7.78
C VAL A 15 9.11 -3.54 -9.06
N SER A 16 9.15 -4.84 -9.39
CA SER A 16 9.78 -5.30 -10.63
C SER A 16 9.15 -4.68 -11.87
N LYS A 17 7.82 -4.58 -11.91
CA LYS A 17 7.10 -3.93 -13.00
C LYS A 17 7.34 -2.42 -13.02
N LEU A 18 7.37 -1.77 -11.86
CA LEU A 18 7.63 -0.33 -11.80
C LEU A 18 9.05 0.04 -12.24
N LEU A 19 10.03 -0.86 -12.04
CA LEU A 19 11.41 -0.65 -12.49
C LEU A 19 11.59 -0.73 -14.01
N THR A 20 10.62 -1.28 -14.75
CA THR A 20 10.66 -1.30 -16.22
C THR A 20 10.06 -0.05 -16.85
N GLU A 21 9.45 0.81 -16.05
CA GLU A 21 8.79 2.03 -16.52
C GLU A 21 9.77 3.20 -16.53
N GLU A 22 9.77 3.99 -17.61
CA GLU A 22 10.64 5.16 -17.73
C GLU A 22 10.31 6.24 -16.69
N GLU A 23 11.33 7.03 -16.32
CA GLU A 23 11.26 8.16 -15.38
C GLU A 23 10.77 7.83 -13.95
N ARG A 24 10.77 6.55 -13.55
CA ARG A 24 10.36 6.09 -12.22
C ARG A 24 11.48 5.38 -11.50
N GLU A 25 11.58 5.63 -10.20
CA GLU A 25 12.38 4.83 -9.28
C GLU A 25 11.42 4.14 -8.32
N ALA A 26 11.65 2.86 -8.05
CA ALA A 26 10.72 2.05 -7.26
C ALA A 26 11.43 1.37 -6.08
N TRP A 27 10.76 1.38 -4.92
CA TRP A 27 11.18 0.69 -3.71
C TRP A 27 10.03 -0.10 -3.13
N GLY A 28 10.35 -1.09 -2.29
CA GLY A 28 9.36 -1.95 -1.67
C GLY A 28 9.55 -2.10 -0.17
N VAL A 29 8.44 -2.25 0.55
CA VAL A 29 8.41 -2.82 1.89
C VAL A 29 7.49 -4.03 1.88
N GLU A 30 8.07 -5.20 2.12
CA GLU A 30 7.33 -6.45 2.29
C GLU A 30 7.14 -6.68 3.81
N PRO A 31 5.90 -6.58 4.33
CA PRO A 31 5.65 -6.74 5.76
C PRO A 31 5.65 -8.19 6.25
N TYR A 32 5.79 -9.16 5.35
CA TYR A 32 5.70 -10.59 5.65
C TYR A 32 7.00 -11.31 5.32
N ASP A 33 7.15 -12.53 5.86
CA ASP A 33 8.34 -13.34 5.63
C ASP A 33 8.42 -13.82 4.17
N LEU A 34 9.65 -13.99 3.71
CA LEU A 34 10.06 -14.39 2.37
C LEU A 34 10.55 -15.84 2.30
N GLU A 35 10.21 -16.70 3.28
CA GLU A 35 10.68 -18.09 3.36
C GLU A 35 10.53 -18.82 2.01
N ASP A 36 9.37 -18.65 1.34
CA ASP A 36 9.06 -19.25 0.03
C ASP A 36 9.27 -18.31 -1.18
N ALA A 37 9.94 -17.18 -1.00
CA ALA A 37 10.03 -16.18 -2.06
C ALA A 37 10.90 -16.63 -3.24
N HIS A 38 10.41 -16.37 -4.47
CA HIS A 38 11.14 -16.62 -5.71
C HIS A 38 12.52 -15.92 -5.72
N GLY A 39 13.49 -16.50 -6.45
CA GLY A 39 14.87 -16.00 -6.53
C GLY A 39 14.99 -14.53 -6.93
N HIS A 40 14.08 -14.04 -7.77
CA HIS A 40 14.01 -12.63 -8.16
C HIS A 40 13.70 -11.69 -6.98
N CYS A 41 12.77 -12.08 -6.11
CA CYS A 41 12.45 -11.31 -4.91
C CYS A 41 13.63 -11.26 -3.94
N LYS A 42 14.32 -12.41 -3.74
CA LYS A 42 15.55 -12.47 -2.95
C LYS A 42 16.65 -11.54 -3.50
N ALA A 43 16.75 -11.40 -4.83
CA ALA A 43 17.70 -10.47 -5.45
C ALA A 43 17.36 -8.99 -5.17
N LEU A 44 16.08 -8.60 -5.26
CA LEU A 44 15.63 -7.24 -4.92
C LEU A 44 15.91 -6.88 -3.46
N VAL A 45 15.74 -7.84 -2.55
CA VAL A 45 16.03 -7.68 -1.13
C VAL A 45 17.53 -7.52 -0.88
N ARG A 46 18.35 -8.38 -1.48
CA ARG A 46 19.82 -8.28 -1.40
C ARG A 46 20.35 -6.94 -1.92
N ARG A 47 19.71 -6.37 -2.95
CA ARG A 47 20.04 -5.05 -3.50
C ARG A 47 19.52 -3.88 -2.65
N GLY A 48 18.73 -4.14 -1.60
CA GLY A 48 18.14 -3.12 -0.75
C GLY A 48 17.01 -2.32 -1.43
N ILE A 49 16.52 -2.78 -2.58
CA ILE A 49 15.39 -2.15 -3.30
C ILE A 49 14.08 -2.48 -2.58
N VAL A 50 13.94 -3.73 -2.14
CA VAL A 50 12.84 -4.18 -1.28
C VAL A 50 13.40 -4.44 0.12
N ARG A 51 12.69 -3.98 1.16
CA ARG A 51 13.01 -4.25 2.56
C ARG A 51 11.94 -5.12 3.18
N VAL A 52 12.34 -6.12 3.95
CA VAL A 52 11.41 -6.85 4.83
C VAL A 52 11.27 -6.05 6.11
N ALA A 53 10.08 -5.53 6.40
CA ALA A 53 9.86 -4.72 7.60
C ALA A 53 8.40 -4.72 8.04
N ASP A 54 8.19 -4.91 9.34
CA ASP A 54 6.86 -4.87 9.94
C ASP A 54 6.33 -3.42 10.01
N ILE A 55 5.29 -3.15 9.22
CA ILE A 55 4.67 -1.81 9.07
C ILE A 55 3.93 -1.33 10.33
N LYS A 56 3.82 -2.16 11.38
CA LYS A 56 3.35 -1.70 12.71
C LYS A 56 4.38 -0.78 13.38
N PHE A 57 5.62 -0.78 12.90
CA PHE A 57 6.71 0.05 13.39
C PHE A 57 7.13 1.10 12.34
N PRO A 58 7.76 2.21 12.78
CA PRO A 58 8.16 3.27 11.86
C PRO A 58 9.12 2.77 10.77
N LEU A 59 8.84 3.17 9.54
CA LEU A 59 9.66 2.85 8.39
C LEU A 59 11.00 3.58 8.47
N PRO A 60 12.13 2.92 8.10
CA PRO A 60 13.47 3.45 8.20
C PRO A 60 13.81 4.45 7.07
N TYR A 61 12.86 5.30 6.71
CA TYR A 61 12.99 6.32 5.68
C TYR A 61 12.77 7.71 6.29
N ARG A 62 13.43 8.72 5.74
CA ARG A 62 13.23 10.11 6.15
C ARG A 62 11.84 10.59 5.70
N PRO A 63 11.25 11.60 6.36
CA PRO A 63 10.03 12.22 5.85
C PRO A 63 10.19 12.66 4.38
N LYS A 64 9.12 12.53 3.58
CA LYS A 64 9.07 12.93 2.16
C LYS A 64 10.16 12.30 1.28
N SER A 65 10.55 11.05 1.57
CA SER A 65 11.53 10.30 0.76
C SER A 65 10.97 9.82 -0.58
N PHE A 66 9.65 9.63 -0.66
CA PHE A 66 8.97 9.11 -1.84
C PHE A 66 7.90 10.09 -2.30
N ASN A 67 7.73 10.24 -3.61
CA ASN A 67 6.62 11.00 -4.18
C ASN A 67 5.29 10.34 -3.81
N LEU A 68 5.19 9.04 -4.05
CA LEU A 68 3.96 8.27 -3.91
C LEU A 68 4.22 7.00 -3.11
N VAL A 69 3.33 6.72 -2.16
CA VAL A 69 3.32 5.46 -1.42
C VAL A 69 2.05 4.68 -1.76
N MET A 70 2.20 3.48 -2.30
CA MET A 70 1.10 2.57 -2.63
C MET A 70 1.03 1.47 -1.59
N VAL A 71 -0.14 1.25 -1.00
CA VAL A 71 -0.33 0.26 0.07
C VAL A 71 -1.42 -0.70 -0.36
N SER A 72 -1.06 -1.96 -0.60
CA SER A 72 -1.98 -2.99 -1.09
C SER A 72 -2.28 -3.99 0.01
N ASP A 73 -3.54 -4.16 0.38
CA ASP A 73 -4.10 -5.17 1.30
C ASP A 73 -3.49 -5.22 2.73
N ALA A 74 -2.42 -4.49 3.03
CA ALA A 74 -1.70 -4.60 4.28
C ALA A 74 -2.45 -3.96 5.45
N LEU A 75 -3.17 -2.86 5.20
CA LEU A 75 -3.90 -2.14 6.25
C LEU A 75 -5.13 -2.91 6.74
N ASP A 76 -5.70 -3.81 5.94
CA ASP A 76 -6.86 -4.61 6.35
C ASP A 76 -6.56 -5.59 7.49
N TYR A 77 -5.31 -6.00 7.63
CA TYR A 77 -4.86 -6.91 8.69
C TYR A 77 -4.52 -6.20 10.00
N LEU A 78 -4.42 -4.86 9.99
CA LEU A 78 -4.05 -4.07 11.15
C LEU A 78 -5.26 -3.83 12.07
N SER A 79 -5.03 -3.87 13.38
CA SER A 79 -6.00 -3.40 14.37
C SER A 79 -6.06 -1.86 14.34
N PRO A 80 -7.15 -1.24 14.84
CA PRO A 80 -7.22 0.23 14.94
C PRO A 80 -6.01 0.85 15.64
N ARG A 81 -5.50 0.21 16.70
CA ARG A 81 -4.29 0.66 17.42
C ARG A 81 -3.06 0.78 16.51
N TYR A 82 -2.87 -0.16 15.59
CA TYR A 82 -1.73 -0.13 14.66
C TYR A 82 -2.00 0.75 13.46
N LEU A 83 -3.22 0.76 12.93
CA LEU A 83 -3.62 1.69 11.87
C LEU A 83 -3.29 3.15 12.23
N ASN A 84 -3.65 3.57 13.46
CA ASN A 84 -3.40 4.92 13.96
C ASN A 84 -1.91 5.31 13.98
N LYS A 85 -1.00 4.34 13.95
CA LYS A 85 0.45 4.57 13.88
C LYS A 85 0.98 4.44 12.45
N THR A 86 0.52 3.41 11.74
CA THR A 86 1.00 3.06 10.40
C THR A 86 0.60 4.08 9.35
N LEU A 87 -0.66 4.56 9.35
CA LEU A 87 -1.08 5.53 8.33
C LEU A 87 -0.30 6.86 8.42
N PRO A 88 -0.13 7.48 9.61
CA PRO A 88 0.73 8.66 9.73
C PRO A 88 2.17 8.43 9.30
N ASP A 89 2.73 7.24 9.56
CA ASP A 89 4.10 6.94 9.16
C ASP A 89 4.25 6.78 7.64
N LEU A 90 3.27 6.16 6.97
CA LEU A 90 3.19 6.08 5.51
C LEU A 90 3.02 7.48 4.89
N ALA A 91 2.15 8.32 5.47
CA ALA A 91 1.97 9.69 5.03
C ALA A 91 3.23 10.54 5.26
N ARG A 92 3.96 10.32 6.36
CA ARG A 92 5.22 11.01 6.69
C ARG A 92 6.27 10.79 5.60
N VAL A 93 6.41 9.57 5.08
CA VAL A 93 7.43 9.25 4.07
C VAL A 93 7.00 9.63 2.64
N ALA A 94 5.72 9.94 2.42
CA ALA A 94 5.18 10.41 1.15
C ALA A 94 5.26 11.96 1.03
N SER A 95 5.59 12.47 -0.15
CA SER A 95 5.55 13.92 -0.44
C SER A 95 4.28 14.35 -1.16
N ASP A 96 3.75 13.52 -2.07
CA ASP A 96 2.64 13.90 -2.95
C ASP A 96 1.34 13.17 -2.58
N GLY A 97 1.42 12.04 -1.87
CA GLY A 97 0.26 11.35 -1.33
C GLY A 97 0.45 9.85 -1.10
N VAL A 98 -0.58 9.24 -0.55
CA VAL A 98 -0.66 7.79 -0.28
C VAL A 98 -1.85 7.21 -1.03
N ILE A 99 -1.68 6.08 -1.71
CA ILE A 99 -2.78 5.32 -2.31
C ILE A 99 -2.98 4.07 -1.48
N VAL A 100 -4.22 3.87 -1.01
CA VAL A 100 -4.60 2.68 -0.25
C VAL A 100 -5.51 1.82 -1.13
N PHE A 101 -5.09 0.58 -1.38
CA PHE A 101 -5.91 -0.48 -1.95
C PHE A 101 -6.36 -1.39 -0.81
N ALA A 102 -7.64 -1.34 -0.47
CA ALA A 102 -8.23 -2.12 0.62
C ALA A 102 -9.29 -3.09 0.08
N GLY A 103 -9.39 -4.27 0.68
CA GLY A 103 -10.38 -5.27 0.31
C GLY A 103 -11.82 -4.77 0.49
N SER A 104 -12.70 -5.19 -0.41
CA SER A 104 -14.14 -4.89 -0.32
C SER A 104 -14.87 -5.93 0.54
N PRO A 105 -15.79 -5.52 1.44
CA PRO A 105 -16.66 -6.46 2.13
C PRO A 105 -17.41 -7.37 1.13
N GLY A 106 -17.53 -8.66 1.44
CA GLY A 106 -18.21 -9.62 0.57
C GLY A 106 -17.39 -10.12 -0.63
N GLN A 107 -16.18 -9.60 -0.85
CA GLN A 107 -15.25 -10.06 -1.89
C GLN A 107 -14.13 -10.98 -1.36
N GLN A 108 -14.26 -11.58 -0.16
CA GLN A 108 -13.16 -12.39 0.41
C GLN A 108 -13.07 -13.81 -0.14
N ARG A 109 -11.92 -14.11 -0.75
CA ARG A 109 -11.30 -15.44 -0.76
C ARG A 109 -9.85 -15.33 -0.27
N ALA A 110 -9.62 -14.82 0.94
CA ALA A 110 -8.32 -15.05 1.56
C ALA A 110 -8.19 -16.57 1.70
N LYS A 111 -7.30 -17.19 0.91
CA LYS A 111 -7.08 -18.64 0.99
C LYS A 111 -6.62 -18.91 2.42
N VAL A 112 -7.11 -19.98 3.05
CA VAL A 112 -6.76 -20.31 4.46
C VAL A 112 -5.24 -20.32 4.71
N ALA A 113 -4.44 -20.62 3.67
CA ALA A 113 -2.97 -20.55 3.68
C ALA A 113 -2.37 -19.14 3.86
N GLU A 114 -3.13 -18.08 3.57
CA GLU A 114 -2.70 -16.69 3.79
C GLU A 114 -2.89 -16.27 5.26
N LEU A 115 -3.86 -16.85 5.98
CA LEU A 115 -4.11 -16.52 7.39
C LEU A 115 -2.89 -16.78 8.29
N SER A 116 -2.09 -17.80 7.99
CA SER A 116 -0.84 -18.08 8.72
C SER A 116 0.21 -16.98 8.52
N LYS A 117 0.28 -16.37 7.32
CA LYS A 117 1.19 -15.26 7.01
C LYS A 117 0.79 -13.95 7.66
N PHE A 118 -0.52 -13.70 7.75
CA PHE A 118 -1.07 -12.45 8.30
C PHE A 118 -1.36 -12.51 9.81
N GLY A 119 -1.39 -13.72 10.41
CA GLY A 119 -1.67 -13.98 11.82
C GLY A 119 -3.08 -13.62 12.30
N ARG A 120 -3.86 -12.91 11.49
CA ARG A 120 -5.24 -12.48 11.75
C ARG A 120 -6.03 -12.41 10.44
N PRO A 121 -7.36 -12.61 10.47
CA PRO A 121 -8.21 -12.36 9.31
C PRO A 121 -8.22 -10.88 8.91
N ALA A 122 -8.23 -10.60 7.60
CA ALA A 122 -8.42 -9.26 7.09
C ALA A 122 -9.79 -8.73 7.53
N LYS A 123 -9.82 -7.50 8.07
CA LYS A 123 -11.05 -6.90 8.61
C LYS A 123 -12.03 -6.43 7.54
N MET A 124 -11.59 -6.33 6.27
CA MET A 124 -12.41 -5.99 5.10
C MET A 124 -13.41 -4.88 5.36
N ARG A 125 -12.91 -3.71 5.70
CA ARG A 125 -13.74 -2.62 6.20
C ARG A 125 -14.46 -1.93 5.04
N SER A 126 -15.69 -1.47 5.26
CA SER A 126 -16.47 -0.77 4.23
C SER A 126 -15.86 0.59 3.87
N ARG A 127 -16.24 1.14 2.71
CA ARG A 127 -15.81 2.47 2.26
C ARG A 127 -16.16 3.55 3.27
N SER A 128 -17.35 3.44 3.86
CA SER A 128 -17.83 4.34 4.91
C SER A 128 -17.02 4.25 6.20
N TRP A 129 -16.51 3.07 6.55
CA TRP A 129 -15.61 2.91 7.68
C TRP A 129 -14.27 3.59 7.40
N TRP A 130 -13.68 3.32 6.22
CA TRP A 130 -12.42 3.94 5.80
C TRP A 130 -12.52 5.46 5.76
N GLY A 131 -13.61 6.02 5.22
CA GLY A 131 -13.86 7.46 5.22
C GLY A 131 -13.91 8.07 6.62
N LYS A 132 -14.63 7.44 7.56
CA LYS A 132 -14.65 7.88 8.98
C LYS A 132 -13.27 7.82 9.61
N TYR A 133 -12.53 6.74 9.35
CA TYR A 133 -11.18 6.56 9.86
C TYR A 133 -10.20 7.62 9.33
N PHE A 134 -10.20 7.89 8.02
CA PHE A 134 -9.35 8.93 7.44
C PHE A 134 -9.66 10.32 8.00
N MET A 135 -10.95 10.64 8.17
CA MET A 135 -11.38 11.89 8.82
C MET A 135 -10.85 12.01 10.26
N GLN A 136 -10.90 10.94 11.05
CA GLN A 136 -10.33 10.92 12.41
C GLN A 136 -8.82 11.11 12.44
N MET A 137 -8.13 10.70 11.38
CA MET A 137 -6.68 10.81 11.24
C MET A 137 -6.24 12.12 10.58
N ASN A 138 -7.15 13.08 10.34
CA ASN A 138 -6.91 14.29 9.56
C ASN A 138 -6.31 14.01 8.17
N SER A 139 -6.66 12.86 7.59
CA SER A 139 -6.31 12.47 6.23
C SER A 139 -7.46 12.77 5.29
N GLU A 140 -7.22 13.60 4.29
CA GLU A 140 -8.23 13.92 3.28
C GLU A 140 -8.03 13.09 2.01
N GLU A 141 -9.13 12.65 1.41
CA GLU A 141 -9.10 12.07 0.07
C GLU A 141 -8.85 13.19 -0.96
N ASN A 142 -7.98 12.92 -1.92
CA ASN A 142 -7.66 13.78 -3.04
C ASN A 142 -8.66 13.50 -4.17
N GLU A 143 -9.82 14.12 -4.09
CA GLU A 143 -10.92 13.96 -5.06
C GLU A 143 -10.49 14.23 -6.50
N ALA A 144 -9.60 15.22 -6.71
CA ALA A 144 -9.09 15.54 -8.04
C ALA A 144 -8.27 14.40 -8.65
N VAL A 145 -7.44 13.73 -7.85
CA VAL A 145 -6.68 12.56 -8.30
C VAL A 145 -7.59 11.34 -8.44
N ALA A 146 -8.51 11.12 -7.51
CA ALA A 146 -9.49 10.03 -7.58
C ALA A 146 -10.32 10.11 -8.88
N LYS A 147 -10.85 11.29 -9.22
CA LYS A 147 -11.59 11.50 -10.47
C LYS A 147 -10.75 11.27 -11.72
N LYS A 148 -9.47 11.67 -11.71
CA LYS A 148 -8.54 11.38 -12.82
C LYS A 148 -8.27 9.89 -12.95
N PHE A 149 -8.12 9.18 -11.83
CA PHE A 149 -7.97 7.73 -11.81
C PHE A 149 -9.23 7.05 -12.38
N GLU A 150 -10.42 7.43 -11.95
CA GLU A 150 -11.69 6.90 -12.47
C GLU A 150 -11.82 7.08 -13.99
N GLN A 151 -11.49 8.28 -14.49
CA GLN A 151 -11.47 8.55 -15.94
C GLN A 151 -10.48 7.63 -16.69
N ALA A 152 -9.29 7.40 -16.13
CA ALA A 152 -8.29 6.53 -16.71
C ALA A 152 -8.73 5.05 -16.65
N SER A 153 -9.27 4.60 -15.51
CA SER A 153 -9.73 3.22 -15.34
C SER A 153 -10.86 2.89 -16.29
N SER A 154 -11.81 3.82 -16.50
CA SER A 154 -12.89 3.63 -17.49
C SER A 154 -12.36 3.49 -18.91
N LYS A 155 -11.37 4.30 -19.31
CA LYS A 155 -10.72 4.20 -20.63
C LYS A 155 -9.99 2.88 -20.84
N MET A 156 -9.40 2.35 -19.76
CA MET A 156 -8.68 1.07 -19.79
C MET A 156 -9.57 -0.13 -19.52
N THR A 157 -10.89 0.06 -19.40
CA THR A 157 -11.85 -0.99 -18.99
C THR A 157 -11.46 -1.71 -17.70
N PHE A 158 -10.70 -1.02 -16.83
CA PHE A 158 -10.21 -1.58 -15.57
C PHE A 158 -11.32 -1.51 -14.52
N GLN A 159 -11.72 -2.67 -14.01
CA GLN A 159 -12.69 -2.79 -12.93
C GLN A 159 -11.98 -3.25 -11.65
N PRO A 160 -11.78 -2.37 -10.65
CA PRO A 160 -11.13 -2.76 -9.42
C PRO A 160 -12.00 -3.72 -8.62
N SER A 161 -11.42 -4.82 -8.15
CA SER A 161 -12.05 -5.73 -7.17
C SER A 161 -11.89 -5.25 -5.72
N CYS A 162 -11.19 -4.14 -5.51
CA CYS A 162 -10.87 -3.55 -4.22
C CYS A 162 -11.36 -2.09 -4.15
N GLN A 163 -11.33 -1.54 -2.94
CA GLN A 163 -11.60 -0.14 -2.67
C GLN A 163 -10.29 0.63 -2.79
N ILE A 164 -10.29 1.69 -3.61
CA ILE A 164 -9.12 2.54 -3.84
C ILE A 164 -9.40 3.89 -3.21
N PHE A 165 -8.41 4.39 -2.46
CA PHE A 165 -8.43 5.70 -1.82
C PHE A 165 -7.14 6.44 -2.15
N HIS A 166 -7.26 7.67 -2.64
CA HIS A 166 -6.14 8.55 -2.92
C HIS A 166 -6.04 9.59 -1.81
N LEU A 167 -5.09 9.47 -0.89
CA LEU A 167 -4.96 10.38 0.25
C LEU A 167 -3.96 11.50 -0.07
N LYS A 168 -4.29 12.72 0.36
CA LYS A 168 -3.38 13.88 0.31
C LYS A 168 -2.18 13.65 1.25
N PRO A 169 -1.03 14.28 0.96
CA PRO A 169 0.10 14.26 1.87
C PRO A 169 -0.23 15.03 3.15
N TYR A 170 0.42 14.69 4.26
CA TYR A 170 0.31 15.48 5.48
C TYR A 170 1.05 16.80 5.30
N HIS A 171 0.38 17.91 5.66
CA HIS A 171 0.96 19.25 5.62
C HIS A 171 1.88 19.48 6.82
#